data_AF-A0A1L6MYI3-F1
#
_entry.id   AF-A0A1L6MYI3-F1
#
_cell.length_a   1.000
_cell.length_b   1.000
_cell.length_c   1.000
_cell.angle_alpha   90.00
_cell.angle_beta   90.00
_cell.angle_gamma   90.00
#
_symmetry.space_group_name_H-M   'P 1'
#
loop_
_entity.id
_entity.type
_entity.pdbx_description
1 polymer ?
#
loop_
_entity_poly.entity_id
_entity_poly.type
_entity_poly.pdbx_seq_one_letter_code
_entity_poly.pdbx_strand_id
1 'polypeptide(L)'
;MSFLFPQQSLIRINRTGLVYLSIFISTLLLLPGCDEVNALVGASCKPGLIAAGNQCVSPNDPGSPDEHPCGNTKNDPFNCGSCGNVCRSGICIEGQCQDKQPGHVALLGHDYDKASLSPSQVQILINAVNLGKSRTIKKIIKVLGYEAYASTLSLKEIKQLVGFTTSTNYDYLTVEENDIDQEIKDKNPDVVLIYDQTQSPPGELANLGKQWQSALQNFLLHGGVIVVLDGGAGTGEMHLFVTEADLIPIKAKTSLSPNTNFAVIAPGDMLSRDMTRTYSSLNSRSASFTLEKKSHADQLVTVVEEPKAHQSVVIHRVVPPSH
;
A
#
# COMPACT_ATOMS: atom_id res chain seq x y z
N MET A 1 2.50 56.28 2.64
CA MET A 1 3.38 55.23 3.22
C MET A 1 4.22 54.70 2.07
N SER A 2 5.43 55.23 1.97
CA SER A 2 6.39 54.95 0.89
C SER A 2 7.37 53.91 1.40
N PHE A 3 7.55 52.80 0.70
CA PHE A 3 8.63 51.85 0.97
C PHE A 3 9.52 51.67 -0.25
N LEU A 4 10.80 51.87 0.03
CA LEU A 4 11.93 51.98 -0.87
C LEU A 4 12.43 50.60 -1.29
N PHE A 5 12.79 50.46 -2.56
CA PHE A 5 13.60 49.35 -3.09
C PHE A 5 15.09 49.59 -2.79
N PRO A 6 15.89 48.57 -2.41
CA PRO A 6 17.33 48.70 -2.33
C PRO A 6 18.03 48.33 -3.64
N GLN A 7 19.18 48.97 -3.82
CA GLN A 7 20.02 49.07 -5.02
C GLN A 7 20.87 47.84 -5.35
N GLN A 8 21.22 47.85 -6.64
CA GLN A 8 22.24 47.15 -7.43
C GLN A 8 23.59 46.88 -6.75
N SER A 9 24.17 45.72 -7.10
CA SER A 9 25.61 45.42 -6.98
C SER A 9 26.19 45.16 -8.38
N LEU A 10 26.92 46.14 -8.91
CA LEU A 10 27.67 46.05 -10.16
C LEU A 10 29.05 45.40 -9.90
N ILE A 11 29.30 44.26 -10.53
CA ILE A 11 30.63 43.62 -10.55
C ILE A 11 31.44 44.25 -11.69
N ARG A 12 32.50 44.99 -11.35
CA ARG A 12 33.57 45.41 -12.27
C ARG A 12 34.57 44.27 -12.41
N ILE A 13 34.79 43.77 -13.62
CA ILE A 13 35.96 42.94 -13.96
C ILE A 13 36.90 43.79 -14.81
N ASN A 14 38.13 43.93 -14.33
CA ASN A 14 39.18 44.78 -14.88
C ASN A 14 39.96 44.03 -15.97
N ARG A 15 40.27 44.72 -17.07
CA ARG A 15 41.08 44.28 -18.21
C ARG A 15 42.55 44.64 -17.97
N THR A 16 43.45 43.66 -18.08
CA THR A 16 44.91 43.72 -18.44
C THR A 16 45.51 42.38 -18.05
N GLY A 17 46.29 41.60 -18.80
CA GLY A 17 46.99 41.71 -20.07
C GLY A 17 48.02 40.56 -20.14
N LEU A 18 48.68 40.39 -21.30
CA LEU A 18 49.85 39.55 -21.59
C LEU A 18 49.68 38.04 -21.93
N VAL A 19 49.61 37.79 -23.25
CA VAL A 19 50.56 37.03 -24.07
C VAL A 19 51.55 36.09 -23.35
N TYR A 20 51.46 34.79 -23.62
CA TYR A 20 52.64 33.93 -23.87
C TYR A 20 52.31 32.81 -24.87
N LEU A 21 53.03 32.86 -25.98
CA LEU A 21 53.16 31.85 -27.02
C LEU A 21 54.08 30.75 -26.51
N SER A 22 53.66 29.48 -26.53
CA SER A 22 54.56 28.34 -26.34
C SER A 22 54.04 27.12 -27.08
N ILE A 23 54.80 26.75 -28.11
CA ILE A 23 54.70 25.56 -28.93
C ILE A 23 55.00 24.34 -28.06
N PHE A 24 54.10 23.36 -27.98
CA PHE A 24 54.42 22.03 -27.47
C PHE A 24 54.12 20.96 -28.52
N ILE A 25 55.18 20.21 -28.75
CA ILE A 25 55.42 19.19 -29.75
C ILE A 25 54.51 17.99 -29.52
N SER A 26 53.90 17.50 -30.60
CA SER A 26 53.17 16.23 -30.64
C SER A 26 54.14 15.06 -30.52
N THR A 27 54.15 14.40 -29.36
CA THR A 27 54.78 13.09 -29.18
C THR A 27 53.68 12.05 -29.07
N LEU A 28 53.45 11.32 -30.16
CA LEU A 28 52.53 10.19 -30.25
C LEU A 28 53.11 9.02 -29.43
N LEU A 29 52.64 8.86 -28.20
CA LEU A 29 52.92 7.71 -27.35
C LEU A 29 52.07 6.52 -27.84
N LEU A 30 52.74 5.54 -28.47
CA LEU A 30 52.21 4.19 -28.60
C LEU A 30 52.20 3.56 -27.19
N LEU A 31 51.03 3.56 -26.54
CA LEU A 31 50.80 2.78 -25.33
C LEU A 31 50.55 1.31 -25.72
N PRO A 32 51.32 0.35 -25.18
CA PRO A 32 50.98 -1.06 -25.26
C PRO A 32 49.88 -1.35 -24.22
N GLY A 33 48.64 -1.56 -24.66
CA GLY A 33 47.54 -1.83 -23.72
C GLY A 33 46.17 -2.12 -24.32
N CYS A 34 46.10 -2.58 -25.57
CA CYS A 34 44.85 -3.08 -26.15
C CYS A 34 44.99 -4.57 -26.45
N ASP A 35 44.96 -5.39 -25.40
CA ASP A 35 44.53 -6.78 -25.47
C ASP A 35 43.00 -6.83 -25.72
N GLU A 36 42.53 -7.90 -26.36
CA GLU A 36 41.16 -8.05 -26.91
C GLU A 36 40.00 -7.82 -25.92
N VAL A 37 40.31 -7.69 -24.63
CA VAL A 37 39.35 -7.49 -23.53
C VAL A 37 39.07 -6.00 -23.21
N ASN A 38 39.92 -5.05 -23.63
CA ASN A 38 39.75 -3.61 -23.30
C ASN A 38 39.63 -2.71 -24.53
N ALA A 39 38.66 -3.01 -25.39
CA ALA A 39 38.42 -2.26 -26.64
C ALA A 39 37.55 -1.00 -26.42
N LEU A 40 38.20 0.11 -26.08
CA LEU A 40 37.64 1.45 -26.28
C LEU A 40 37.67 1.79 -27.79
N VAL A 41 36.50 2.06 -28.39
CA VAL A 41 36.40 2.60 -29.75
C VAL A 41 35.87 4.02 -29.64
N GLY A 42 36.73 5.01 -29.92
CA GLY A 42 36.32 6.42 -29.93
C GLY A 42 35.77 6.93 -28.58
N ALA A 43 36.38 6.52 -27.46
CA ALA A 43 35.93 6.83 -26.09
C ALA A 43 34.57 6.21 -25.67
N SER A 44 34.06 5.25 -26.43
CA SER A 44 32.88 4.44 -26.07
C SER A 44 33.23 2.96 -26.07
N CYS A 45 32.50 2.17 -25.29
CA CYS A 45 32.67 0.72 -25.30
C CYS A 45 32.23 0.11 -26.64
N LYS A 46 32.90 -0.96 -27.05
CA LYS A 46 32.51 -1.76 -28.22
C LYS A 46 31.04 -2.19 -28.09
N PRO A 47 30.26 -2.19 -29.18
CA PRO A 47 28.88 -2.70 -29.16
C PRO A 47 28.82 -4.10 -28.51
N GLY A 48 27.96 -4.24 -27.49
CA GLY A 48 27.84 -5.44 -26.67
C GLY A 48 28.53 -5.36 -25.30
N LEU A 49 29.29 -4.30 -25.01
CA LEU A 49 29.89 -4.02 -23.70
C LEU A 49 29.32 -2.72 -23.09
N ILE A 50 29.31 -2.61 -21.77
CA ILE A 50 28.87 -1.43 -21.03
C ILE A 50 30.04 -0.81 -20.26
N ALA A 51 30.07 0.53 -20.17
CA ALA A 51 31.10 1.25 -19.44
C ALA A 51 30.88 1.14 -17.92
N ALA A 52 31.87 0.61 -17.21
CA ALA A 52 31.91 0.51 -15.74
C ALA A 52 33.20 1.18 -15.25
N GLY A 53 33.12 2.45 -14.85
CA GLY A 53 34.30 3.24 -14.50
C GLY A 53 35.26 3.38 -15.68
N ASN A 54 36.47 2.84 -15.54
CA ASN A 54 37.53 2.90 -16.57
C ASN A 54 37.60 1.64 -17.45
N GLN A 55 36.59 0.74 -17.36
CA GLN A 55 36.58 -0.54 -18.07
C GLN A 55 35.29 -0.73 -18.86
N CYS A 56 35.37 -1.55 -19.91
CA CYS A 56 34.21 -2.01 -20.68
C CYS A 56 33.94 -3.48 -20.31
N VAL A 57 32.84 -3.73 -19.60
CA VAL A 57 32.51 -5.08 -19.10
C VAL A 57 31.39 -5.70 -19.92
N SER A 58 31.40 -7.03 -20.01
CA SER A 58 30.30 -7.78 -20.62
C SER A 58 29.06 -7.70 -19.72
N PRO A 59 27.85 -7.47 -20.25
CA PRO A 59 26.61 -7.49 -19.48
C PRO A 59 26.34 -8.84 -18.80
N ASN A 60 27.04 -9.90 -19.24
CA ASN A 60 26.88 -11.27 -18.75
C ASN A 60 28.17 -11.81 -18.08
N ASP A 61 29.12 -10.95 -17.72
CA ASP A 61 30.33 -11.41 -17.02
C ASP A 61 29.96 -11.85 -15.59
N PRO A 62 30.20 -13.11 -15.18
CA PRO A 62 29.95 -13.58 -13.82
C PRO A 62 31.02 -13.10 -12.80
N GLY A 63 31.93 -12.20 -13.22
CA GLY A 63 32.89 -11.55 -12.33
C GLY A 63 32.23 -10.86 -11.15
N SER A 64 32.81 -11.08 -9.96
CA SER A 64 32.52 -10.54 -8.62
C SER A 64 31.25 -9.67 -8.45
N PRO A 65 30.33 -10.00 -7.52
CA PRO A 65 29.12 -9.19 -7.24
C PRO A 65 29.40 -7.73 -6.83
N ASP A 66 30.66 -7.38 -6.57
CA ASP A 66 31.10 -6.04 -6.20
C ASP A 66 31.59 -5.17 -7.38
N GLU A 67 31.74 -5.73 -8.59
CA GLU A 67 32.26 -5.00 -9.78
C GLU A 67 31.23 -4.84 -10.92
N HIS A 68 29.98 -5.31 -10.73
CA HIS A 68 28.91 -4.98 -11.68
C HIS A 68 28.71 -3.45 -11.69
N PRO A 69 28.51 -2.80 -12.85
CA PRO A 69 28.26 -1.35 -12.93
C PRO A 69 27.04 -0.85 -12.15
N CYS A 70 26.25 -1.78 -11.60
CA CYS A 70 25.05 -1.55 -10.81
C CYS A 70 25.16 -2.12 -9.39
N GLY A 71 26.37 -2.51 -8.97
CA GLY A 71 26.63 -3.11 -7.67
C GLY A 71 25.96 -4.47 -7.48
N ASN A 72 25.49 -4.70 -6.26
CA ASN A 72 25.00 -6.00 -5.79
C ASN A 72 23.61 -6.33 -6.32
N THR A 73 23.50 -7.02 -7.45
CA THR A 73 22.19 -7.42 -7.98
C THR A 73 21.45 -8.45 -7.15
N LYS A 74 22.08 -9.05 -6.12
CA LYS A 74 21.41 -10.04 -5.26
C LYS A 74 20.64 -9.41 -4.11
N ASN A 75 21.11 -8.29 -3.57
CA ASN A 75 20.54 -7.67 -2.38
C ASN A 75 20.33 -6.15 -2.51
N ASP A 76 20.74 -5.51 -3.61
CA ASP A 76 20.48 -4.10 -3.86
C ASP A 76 19.03 -3.92 -4.34
N PRO A 77 18.17 -3.24 -3.56
CA PRO A 77 16.80 -2.97 -3.96
C PRO A 77 16.67 -2.11 -5.21
N PHE A 78 17.73 -1.42 -5.65
CA PHE A 78 17.70 -0.59 -6.84
C PHE A 78 18.22 -1.30 -8.11
N ASN A 79 18.78 -2.51 -7.96
CA ASN A 79 19.44 -3.25 -9.04
C ASN A 79 19.16 -4.76 -8.96
N CYS A 80 17.98 -5.15 -8.46
CA CYS A 80 17.71 -6.53 -8.07
C CYS A 80 17.53 -7.47 -9.27
N GLY A 81 18.33 -8.53 -9.34
CA GLY A 81 18.38 -9.47 -10.47
C GLY A 81 18.98 -8.88 -11.73
N SER A 82 18.82 -7.58 -11.98
CA SER A 82 19.42 -6.84 -13.08
C SER A 82 19.54 -5.34 -12.77
N CYS A 83 20.48 -4.66 -13.44
CA CYS A 83 20.68 -3.21 -13.36
C CYS A 83 19.39 -2.40 -13.50
N GLY A 84 19.15 -1.46 -12.58
CA GLY A 84 18.00 -0.56 -12.62
C GLY A 84 16.65 -1.24 -12.37
N ASN A 85 16.63 -2.54 -12.07
CA ASN A 85 15.42 -3.22 -11.61
C ASN A 85 15.19 -2.90 -10.14
N VAL A 86 14.47 -1.80 -9.91
CA VAL A 86 14.12 -1.33 -8.57
C VAL A 86 12.94 -2.14 -8.04
N CYS A 87 13.14 -2.84 -6.93
CA CYS A 87 12.06 -3.55 -6.25
C CYS A 87 11.04 -2.57 -5.69
N ARG A 88 9.76 -2.82 -5.98
CA ARG A 88 8.66 -1.99 -5.49
C ARG A 88 8.59 -2.00 -3.96
N SER A 89 8.92 -3.13 -3.35
CA SER A 89 8.99 -3.27 -1.89
C SER A 89 10.24 -2.65 -1.26
N GLY A 90 11.26 -2.30 -2.06
CA GLY A 90 12.57 -1.95 -1.53
C GLY A 90 13.33 -3.14 -0.92
N ILE A 91 12.91 -4.39 -1.19
CA ILE A 91 13.56 -5.60 -0.69
C ILE A 91 13.99 -6.48 -1.87
N CYS A 92 15.29 -6.76 -1.93
CA CYS A 92 15.89 -7.69 -2.87
C CYS A 92 16.51 -8.86 -2.10
N ILE A 93 16.13 -10.10 -2.43
CA ILE A 93 16.71 -11.30 -1.83
C ILE A 93 17.10 -12.23 -2.97
N GLU A 94 18.38 -12.59 -3.03
CA GLU A 94 18.96 -13.50 -4.02
C GLU A 94 18.66 -13.12 -5.48
N GLY A 95 18.55 -11.81 -5.74
CA GLY A 95 18.29 -11.27 -7.08
C GLY A 95 16.84 -11.35 -7.51
N GLN A 96 15.93 -11.61 -6.57
CA GLN A 96 14.49 -11.52 -6.78
C GLN A 96 13.90 -10.43 -5.92
N CYS A 97 13.16 -9.53 -6.56
CA CYS A 97 12.39 -8.54 -5.83
C CYS A 97 11.33 -9.24 -5.00
N GLN A 98 11.40 -9.00 -3.69
CA GLN A 98 10.40 -9.47 -2.76
C GLN A 98 9.23 -8.47 -2.81
N ASP A 99 8.62 -8.33 -3.98
CA ASP A 99 7.52 -7.39 -4.23
C ASP A 99 6.22 -7.84 -3.58
N LYS A 100 6.21 -9.03 -2.99
CA LYS A 100 5.05 -9.57 -2.32
C LYS A 100 4.97 -8.98 -0.92
N GLN A 101 4.19 -7.92 -0.78
CA GLN A 101 3.78 -7.41 0.52
C GLN A 101 2.72 -8.33 1.12
N PRO A 102 2.63 -8.40 2.46
CA PRO A 102 1.51 -9.09 3.08
C PRO A 102 0.19 -8.44 2.67
N GLY A 103 -0.83 -9.27 2.43
CA GLY A 103 -2.20 -8.82 2.31
C GLY A 103 -2.77 -8.46 3.67
N HIS A 104 -3.82 -7.66 3.67
CA HIS A 104 -4.48 -7.23 4.91
C HIS A 104 -5.99 -7.36 4.81
N VAL A 105 -6.62 -7.85 5.88
CA VAL A 105 -8.07 -7.75 6.06
C VAL A 105 -8.35 -6.92 7.31
N ALA A 106 -9.15 -5.87 7.16
CA ALA A 106 -9.65 -5.09 8.28
C ALA A 106 -11.17 -5.22 8.35
N LEU A 107 -11.67 -5.86 9.41
CA LEU A 107 -13.10 -5.90 9.72
C LEU A 107 -13.44 -4.85 10.76
N LEU A 108 -14.31 -3.90 10.40
CA LEU A 108 -14.69 -2.78 11.24
C LEU A 108 -16.15 -2.89 11.67
N GLY A 109 -16.38 -3.18 12.95
CA GLY A 109 -17.72 -3.30 13.53
C GLY A 109 -18.45 -1.98 13.79
N HIS A 110 -18.10 -0.86 13.16
CA HIS A 110 -18.74 0.43 13.44
C HIS A 110 -19.84 0.77 12.42
N ASP A 111 -20.93 1.41 12.89
CA ASP A 111 -22.02 1.87 12.02
C ASP A 111 -21.63 3.16 11.30
N TYR A 112 -21.10 3.04 10.08
CA TYR A 112 -20.74 4.18 9.22
C TYR A 112 -21.92 4.79 8.45
N ASP A 113 -23.14 4.27 8.63
CA ASP A 113 -24.38 4.81 8.05
C ASP A 113 -24.99 5.96 8.91
N LYS A 114 -24.13 6.69 9.63
CA LYS A 114 -24.52 7.76 10.56
C LYS A 114 -23.62 8.98 10.39
N ALA A 115 -24.25 10.15 10.42
CA ALA A 115 -23.58 11.45 10.28
C ALA A 115 -22.72 11.85 11.50
N SER A 116 -22.75 11.09 12.59
CA SER A 116 -21.97 11.38 13.80
C SER A 116 -21.13 10.17 14.16
N LEU A 117 -19.88 10.20 13.75
CA LEU A 117 -18.85 9.24 14.13
C LEU A 117 -17.87 9.92 15.07
N SER A 118 -17.33 9.17 16.03
CA SER A 118 -16.20 9.64 16.82
C SER A 118 -14.94 9.76 15.95
N PRO A 119 -14.01 10.67 16.30
CA PRO A 119 -12.73 10.78 15.60
C PRO A 119 -11.97 9.45 15.49
N SER A 120 -12.05 8.60 16.52
CA SER A 120 -11.40 7.28 16.52
C SER A 120 -12.05 6.30 15.55
N GLN A 121 -13.38 6.32 15.37
CA GLN A 121 -14.06 5.53 14.34
C GLN A 121 -13.66 5.98 12.93
N VAL A 122 -13.53 7.29 12.72
CA VAL A 122 -13.06 7.83 11.44
C VAL A 122 -11.60 7.44 11.19
N GLN A 123 -10.75 7.57 12.21
CA GLN A 123 -9.32 7.30 12.10
C GLN A 123 -9.04 5.83 11.78
N ILE A 124 -9.77 4.88 12.38
CA ILE A 124 -9.54 3.45 12.10
C ILE A 124 -9.92 3.07 10.67
N LEU A 125 -11.00 3.65 10.11
CA LEU A 125 -11.37 3.51 8.70
C LEU A 125 -10.27 4.07 7.79
N ILE A 126 -9.79 5.28 8.09
CA ILE A 126 -8.72 5.92 7.33
C ILE A 126 -7.44 5.08 7.38
N ASN A 127 -7.07 4.55 8.54
CA ASN A 127 -5.90 3.69 8.69
C ASN A 127 -6.03 2.40 7.88
N ALA A 128 -7.21 1.76 7.93
CA ALA A 128 -7.49 0.54 7.18
C ALA A 128 -7.34 0.74 5.66
N VAL A 129 -7.94 1.80 5.10
CA VAL A 129 -7.80 2.10 3.66
C VAL A 129 -6.35 2.49 3.33
N ASN A 130 -5.67 3.20 4.23
CA ASN A 130 -4.28 3.62 4.04
C ASN A 130 -3.25 2.48 4.13
N LEU A 131 -3.64 1.27 4.54
CA LEU A 131 -2.78 0.10 4.36
C LEU A 131 -2.44 -0.10 2.87
N GLY A 132 -3.35 0.25 1.96
CA GLY A 132 -3.10 0.19 0.50
C GLY A 132 -1.96 1.08 0.01
N LYS A 133 -1.50 2.06 0.81
CA LYS A 133 -0.33 2.90 0.46
C LYS A 133 0.92 2.09 0.24
N SER A 134 1.12 1.01 1.00
CA SER A 134 2.32 0.19 0.87
C SER A 134 2.42 -0.39 -0.54
N ARG A 135 1.28 -0.63 -1.21
CA ARG A 135 1.25 -1.13 -2.58
C ARG A 135 1.62 -0.07 -3.59
N THR A 136 1.39 1.23 -3.38
CA THR A 136 1.50 2.22 -4.46
C THR A 136 2.73 3.13 -4.31
N ILE A 137 3.56 3.19 -5.37
CA ILE A 137 4.61 4.21 -5.49
C ILE A 137 3.97 5.58 -5.85
N LYS A 138 2.75 5.54 -6.41
CA LYS A 138 1.99 6.74 -6.76
C LYS A 138 1.30 7.25 -5.49
N LYS A 139 1.19 8.57 -5.32
CA LYS A 139 0.43 9.18 -4.21
C LYS A 139 -1.10 9.06 -4.37
N ILE A 140 -1.56 7.99 -5.02
CA ILE A 140 -2.97 7.69 -5.33
C ILE A 140 -3.23 6.24 -4.95
N ILE A 141 -4.20 6.02 -4.05
CA ILE A 141 -4.72 4.70 -3.70
C ILE A 141 -5.97 4.44 -4.53
N LYS A 142 -6.02 3.32 -5.25
CA LYS A 142 -7.23 2.87 -5.94
C LYS A 142 -8.09 2.05 -4.99
N VAL A 143 -9.31 2.52 -4.76
CA VAL A 143 -10.29 1.87 -3.88
C VAL A 143 -11.42 1.32 -4.74
N LEU A 144 -11.51 0.00 -4.86
CA LEU A 144 -12.64 -0.70 -5.48
C LEU A 144 -13.74 -0.92 -4.43
N GLY A 145 -14.81 -0.15 -4.52
CA GLY A 145 -15.97 -0.20 -3.63
C GLY A 145 -17.05 -1.15 -4.11
N TYR A 146 -17.52 -2.05 -3.25
CA TYR A 146 -18.74 -2.83 -3.49
C TYR A 146 -19.97 -2.13 -2.89
N GLU A 147 -20.83 -1.59 -3.76
CA GLU A 147 -21.87 -0.63 -3.38
C GLU A 147 -23.30 -1.15 -3.57
N ALA A 148 -23.49 -2.36 -4.11
CA ALA A 148 -24.78 -2.85 -4.65
C ALA A 148 -25.96 -2.75 -3.68
N TYR A 149 -25.74 -3.04 -2.39
CA TYR A 149 -26.76 -2.99 -1.34
C TYR A 149 -26.39 -2.06 -0.18
N ALA A 150 -25.42 -1.18 -0.41
CA ALA A 150 -25.01 -0.18 0.58
C ALA A 150 -26.01 0.98 0.60
N SER A 151 -26.23 1.58 1.78
CA SER A 151 -27.04 2.79 1.84
C SER A 151 -26.34 3.96 1.14
N THR A 152 -27.12 4.80 0.47
CA THR A 152 -26.59 6.00 -0.20
C THR A 152 -25.90 6.97 0.76
N LEU A 153 -26.33 6.99 2.02
CA LEU A 153 -25.73 7.82 3.07
C LEU A 153 -24.34 7.29 3.45
N SER A 154 -24.19 5.99 3.71
CA SER A 154 -22.90 5.34 4.00
C SER A 154 -21.89 5.57 2.87
N LEU A 155 -22.31 5.38 1.62
CA LEU A 155 -21.46 5.63 0.44
C LEU A 155 -20.91 7.06 0.42
N LYS A 156 -21.78 8.06 0.63
CA LYS A 156 -21.41 9.47 0.62
C LYS A 156 -20.47 9.80 1.78
N GLU A 157 -20.83 9.42 3.00
CA GLU A 157 -20.07 9.77 4.20
C GLU A 157 -18.68 9.13 4.17
N ILE A 158 -18.56 7.84 3.85
CA ILE A 158 -17.25 7.17 3.81
C ILE A 158 -16.33 7.76 2.74
N LYS A 159 -16.84 8.06 1.53
CA LYS A 159 -16.05 8.72 0.48
C LYS A 159 -15.56 10.09 0.94
N GLN A 160 -16.40 10.85 1.65
CA GLN A 160 -16.02 12.14 2.22
C GLN A 160 -14.97 12.00 3.34
N LEU A 161 -15.15 11.06 4.27
CA LEU A 161 -14.27 10.85 5.42
C LEU A 161 -12.87 10.41 4.99
N VAL A 162 -12.78 9.43 4.08
CA VAL A 162 -11.50 8.93 3.58
C VAL A 162 -10.83 9.99 2.68
N GLY A 163 -11.61 10.71 1.85
CA GLY A 163 -11.12 11.79 1.01
C GLY A 163 -10.66 13.06 1.75
N PHE A 164 -10.99 13.22 3.03
CA PHE A 164 -10.61 14.40 3.82
C PHE A 164 -9.12 14.46 4.17
N THR A 165 -8.36 13.37 3.97
CA THR A 165 -6.94 13.35 4.31
C THR A 165 -6.09 14.12 3.29
N THR A 166 -5.32 15.11 3.74
CA THR A 166 -4.63 16.07 2.85
C THR A 166 -3.37 15.51 2.16
N SER A 167 -2.94 14.30 2.51
CA SER A 167 -1.67 13.73 2.02
C SER A 167 -1.83 12.64 0.97
N THR A 168 -3.05 12.19 0.71
CA THR A 168 -3.34 10.98 -0.09
C THR A 168 -4.48 11.25 -1.04
N ASN A 169 -4.27 10.97 -2.32
CA ASN A 169 -5.37 10.98 -3.27
C ASN A 169 -6.01 9.59 -3.32
N TYR A 170 -7.31 9.54 -3.52
CA TYR A 170 -8.05 8.29 -3.67
C TYR A 170 -8.76 8.30 -5.01
N ASP A 171 -8.64 7.19 -5.73
CA ASP A 171 -9.37 6.92 -6.97
C ASP A 171 -10.44 5.88 -6.63
N TYR A 172 -11.70 6.32 -6.57
CA TYR A 172 -12.82 5.46 -6.21
C TYR A 172 -13.40 4.82 -7.46
N LEU A 173 -13.37 3.50 -7.47
CA LEU A 173 -13.91 2.65 -8.52
C LEU A 173 -15.08 1.88 -7.91
N THR A 174 -16.16 1.68 -8.66
CA THR A 174 -17.31 0.89 -8.20
C THR A 174 -17.27 -0.48 -8.87
N VAL A 175 -17.69 -1.53 -8.15
CA VAL A 175 -17.96 -2.85 -8.73
C VAL A 175 -19.31 -2.78 -9.44
N GLU A 176 -19.32 -2.89 -10.77
CA GLU A 176 -20.56 -2.75 -11.56
C GLU A 176 -21.29 -4.10 -11.76
N GLU A 177 -20.57 -5.22 -11.59
CA GLU A 177 -21.07 -6.58 -11.84
C GLU A 177 -20.78 -7.54 -10.66
N ASN A 178 -21.50 -8.67 -10.59
CA ASN A 178 -21.27 -9.70 -9.56
C ASN A 178 -19.94 -10.47 -9.72
N ASP A 179 -19.09 -10.10 -10.68
CA ASP A 179 -17.78 -10.72 -10.95
C ASP A 179 -16.63 -9.85 -10.41
N ILE A 180 -16.38 -9.99 -9.10
CA ILE A 180 -15.28 -9.28 -8.42
C ILE A 180 -13.90 -9.67 -8.97
N ASP A 181 -13.74 -10.87 -9.53
CA ASP A 181 -12.45 -11.35 -10.03
C ASP A 181 -12.04 -10.55 -11.26
N GLN A 182 -12.96 -10.40 -12.21
CA GLN A 182 -12.74 -9.61 -13.41
C GLN A 182 -12.49 -8.13 -13.06
N GLU A 183 -13.27 -7.58 -12.13
CA GLU A 183 -13.11 -6.19 -11.68
C GLU A 183 -11.76 -5.93 -11.01
N ILE A 184 -11.29 -6.84 -10.15
CA ILE A 184 -9.95 -6.74 -9.54
C ILE A 184 -8.87 -6.78 -10.63
N LYS A 185 -9.00 -7.65 -11.64
CA LYS A 185 -8.03 -7.77 -12.74
C LYS A 185 -7.98 -6.51 -13.60
N ASP A 186 -9.13 -5.99 -14.01
CA ASP A 186 -9.22 -4.88 -14.95
C ASP A 186 -8.85 -3.54 -14.31
N LYS A 187 -9.35 -3.31 -13.10
CA LYS A 187 -9.16 -2.04 -12.40
C LYS A 187 -7.85 -1.99 -11.62
N ASN A 188 -7.30 -3.16 -11.26
CA ASN A 188 -6.09 -3.34 -10.47
C ASN A 188 -6.08 -2.45 -9.22
N PRO A 189 -7.03 -2.65 -8.29
CA PRO A 189 -7.15 -1.81 -7.10
C PRO A 189 -6.05 -2.10 -6.07
N ASP A 190 -5.79 -1.12 -5.20
CA ASP A 190 -4.94 -1.31 -4.02
C ASP A 190 -5.77 -1.82 -2.84
N VAL A 191 -7.02 -1.35 -2.74
CA VAL A 191 -7.98 -1.66 -1.68
C VAL A 191 -9.30 -2.14 -2.28
N VAL A 192 -9.87 -3.21 -1.75
CA VAL A 192 -11.27 -3.57 -1.93
C VAL A 192 -12.03 -3.15 -0.68
N LEU A 193 -12.95 -2.19 -0.82
CA LEU A 193 -13.77 -1.68 0.27
C LEU A 193 -15.19 -2.23 0.13
N ILE A 194 -15.56 -3.08 1.08
CA ILE A 194 -16.89 -3.70 1.15
C ILE A 194 -17.68 -2.93 2.19
N TYR A 195 -18.58 -2.09 1.70
CA TYR A 195 -19.50 -1.32 2.52
C TYR A 195 -20.44 -2.24 3.28
N ASP A 196 -21.05 -1.73 4.34
CA ASP A 196 -22.13 -2.45 5.03
C ASP A 196 -23.34 -2.54 4.09
N GLN A 197 -23.74 -3.78 3.76
CA GLN A 197 -24.77 -4.09 2.77
C GLN A 197 -26.15 -4.09 3.43
N THR A 198 -26.54 -2.95 4.00
CA THR A 198 -27.74 -2.86 4.86
C THR A 198 -29.06 -3.15 4.14
N GLN A 199 -29.06 -3.07 2.80
CA GLN A 199 -30.22 -3.29 1.94
C GLN A 199 -30.22 -4.67 1.25
N SER A 200 -29.28 -5.55 1.61
CA SER A 200 -29.16 -6.87 0.97
C SER A 200 -30.38 -7.75 1.28
N PRO A 201 -30.85 -8.58 0.34
CA PRO A 201 -31.80 -9.65 0.64
C PRO A 201 -31.20 -10.67 1.63
N PRO A 202 -32.02 -11.32 2.48
CA PRO A 202 -31.56 -12.39 3.37
C PRO A 202 -30.91 -13.56 2.60
N GLY A 203 -29.77 -14.04 3.09
CA GLY A 203 -28.99 -15.15 2.52
C GLY A 203 -28.07 -14.77 1.36
N GLU A 204 -28.25 -13.59 0.76
CA GLU A 204 -27.46 -13.15 -0.40
C GLU A 204 -25.98 -12.95 -0.05
N LEU A 205 -25.68 -12.37 1.12
CA LEU A 205 -24.32 -12.07 1.54
C LEU A 205 -23.46 -13.32 1.77
N ALA A 206 -24.06 -14.39 2.28
CA ALA A 206 -23.37 -15.67 2.43
C ALA A 206 -23.03 -16.30 1.06
N ASN A 207 -23.97 -16.24 0.11
CA ASN A 207 -23.74 -16.74 -1.25
C ASN A 207 -22.65 -15.93 -1.97
N LEU A 208 -22.70 -14.60 -1.84
CA LEU A 208 -21.70 -13.71 -2.41
C LEU A 208 -20.31 -13.98 -1.82
N GLY A 209 -20.22 -14.18 -0.51
CA GLY A 209 -18.97 -14.53 0.16
C GLY A 209 -18.34 -15.80 -0.43
N LYS A 210 -19.12 -16.87 -0.59
CA LYS A 210 -18.66 -18.12 -1.23
C LYS A 210 -18.20 -17.90 -2.66
N GLN A 211 -18.97 -17.15 -3.44
CA GLN A 211 -18.65 -16.87 -4.84
C GLN A 211 -17.33 -16.09 -4.97
N TRP A 212 -17.08 -15.15 -4.05
CA TRP A 212 -15.94 -14.24 -4.12
C TRP A 212 -14.69 -14.77 -3.43
N GLN A 213 -14.81 -15.87 -2.67
CA GLN A 213 -13.72 -16.43 -1.86
C GLN A 213 -12.41 -16.52 -2.63
N SER A 214 -12.37 -17.23 -3.77
CA SER A 214 -11.12 -17.45 -4.51
C SER A 214 -10.49 -16.14 -5.01
N ALA A 215 -11.29 -15.20 -5.50
CA ALA A 215 -10.81 -13.91 -6.01
C ALA A 215 -10.19 -13.06 -4.89
N LEU A 216 -10.89 -12.97 -3.75
CA LEU A 216 -10.44 -12.19 -2.60
C LEU A 216 -9.20 -12.80 -1.94
N GLN A 217 -9.12 -14.13 -1.80
CA GLN A 217 -7.92 -14.80 -1.31
C GLN A 217 -6.74 -14.58 -2.25
N ASN A 218 -6.94 -14.69 -3.56
CA ASN A 218 -5.89 -14.40 -4.53
C ASN A 218 -5.43 -12.94 -4.46
N PHE A 219 -6.36 -11.99 -4.30
CA PHE A 219 -6.03 -10.58 -4.10
C PHE A 219 -5.17 -10.34 -2.85
N LEU A 220 -5.53 -10.97 -1.72
CA LEU A 220 -4.75 -10.91 -0.47
C LEU A 220 -3.34 -11.50 -0.63
N LEU A 221 -3.20 -12.66 -1.28
CA LEU A 221 -1.90 -13.30 -1.52
C LEU A 221 -0.94 -12.46 -2.38
N HIS A 222 -1.47 -11.48 -3.12
CA HIS A 222 -0.73 -10.50 -3.90
C HIS A 222 -0.58 -9.14 -3.18
N GLY A 223 -0.78 -9.13 -1.86
CA GLY A 223 -0.61 -7.96 -1.00
C GLY A 223 -1.78 -6.99 -1.00
N GLY A 224 -2.93 -7.37 -1.54
CA GLY A 224 -4.15 -6.57 -1.55
C GLY A 224 -4.69 -6.28 -0.16
N VAL A 225 -5.42 -5.19 -0.01
CA VAL A 225 -6.08 -4.81 1.25
C VAL A 225 -7.59 -4.93 1.10
N ILE A 226 -8.23 -5.69 1.98
CA ILE A 226 -9.69 -5.80 2.03
C ILE A 226 -10.16 -5.11 3.32
N VAL A 227 -11.06 -4.14 3.17
CA VAL A 227 -11.72 -3.48 4.30
C VAL A 227 -13.20 -3.82 4.26
N VAL A 228 -13.73 -4.38 5.34
CA VAL A 228 -15.14 -4.77 5.45
C VAL A 228 -15.80 -4.00 6.60
N LEU A 229 -16.95 -3.39 6.32
CA LEU A 229 -17.75 -2.67 7.31
C LEU A 229 -18.96 -3.52 7.72
N ASP A 230 -19.14 -3.73 9.02
CA ASP A 230 -20.23 -4.55 9.57
C ASP A 230 -20.71 -4.00 10.92
N GLY A 231 -21.35 -2.84 10.92
CA GLY A 231 -21.84 -2.19 12.14
C GLY A 231 -23.24 -1.58 12.04
N GLY A 232 -23.78 -1.49 10.84
CA GLY A 232 -25.14 -1.09 10.53
C GLY A 232 -26.18 -2.17 10.87
N ALA A 233 -27.46 -1.80 10.74
CA ALA A 233 -28.58 -2.67 11.11
C ALA A 233 -29.43 -3.11 9.92
N GLY A 234 -28.77 -3.54 8.85
CA GLY A 234 -29.44 -4.29 7.79
C GLY A 234 -29.81 -5.70 8.22
N THR A 235 -29.72 -6.67 7.30
CA THR A 235 -29.97 -8.09 7.59
C THR A 235 -29.05 -8.65 8.67
N GLY A 236 -27.94 -7.98 8.96
CA GLY A 236 -26.95 -8.41 9.94
C GLY A 236 -26.08 -9.56 9.45
N GLU A 237 -26.10 -9.86 8.15
CA GLU A 237 -25.43 -11.01 7.53
C GLU A 237 -24.05 -10.69 6.96
N MET A 238 -23.52 -9.48 7.14
CA MET A 238 -22.16 -9.12 6.69
C MET A 238 -21.09 -10.05 7.30
N HIS A 239 -21.23 -10.44 8.57
CA HIS A 239 -20.36 -11.46 9.17
C HIS A 239 -20.40 -12.82 8.45
N LEU A 240 -21.52 -13.19 7.82
CA LEU A 240 -21.62 -14.40 7.00
C LEU A 240 -20.82 -14.24 5.70
N PHE A 241 -20.90 -13.08 5.04
CA PHE A 241 -20.03 -12.78 3.89
C PHE A 241 -18.56 -12.94 4.27
N VAL A 242 -18.13 -12.37 5.39
CA VAL A 242 -16.73 -12.40 5.86
C VAL A 242 -16.27 -13.83 6.15
N THR A 243 -17.11 -14.64 6.80
CA THR A 243 -16.80 -16.04 7.10
C THR A 243 -16.77 -16.90 5.84
N GLU A 244 -17.75 -16.75 4.95
CA GLU A 244 -17.88 -17.56 3.74
C GLU A 244 -16.86 -17.19 2.65
N ALA A 245 -16.37 -15.94 2.64
CA ALA A 245 -15.23 -15.52 1.83
C ALA A 245 -13.87 -15.93 2.44
N ASP A 246 -13.87 -16.64 3.57
CA ASP A 246 -12.69 -17.09 4.33
C ASP A 246 -11.74 -15.93 4.71
N LEU A 247 -12.31 -14.76 4.96
CA LEU A 247 -11.56 -13.56 5.32
C LEU A 247 -11.23 -13.56 6.82
N ILE A 248 -12.23 -13.82 7.66
CA ILE A 248 -12.10 -13.94 9.12
C ILE A 248 -13.13 -14.98 9.60
N PRO A 249 -12.75 -15.97 10.43
CA PRO A 249 -13.68 -16.99 10.89
C PRO A 249 -14.57 -16.47 12.02
N ILE A 250 -15.69 -15.84 11.68
CA ILE A 250 -16.64 -15.31 12.65
C ILE A 250 -17.68 -16.38 12.99
N LYS A 251 -17.76 -16.73 14.27
CA LYS A 251 -18.77 -17.63 14.82
C LYS A 251 -20.11 -16.93 15.07
N ALA A 252 -20.06 -15.69 15.56
CA ALA A 252 -21.26 -14.94 15.89
C ALA A 252 -21.01 -13.43 15.84
N LYS A 253 -22.04 -12.69 15.43
CA LYS A 253 -22.13 -11.23 15.54
C LYS A 253 -23.06 -10.85 16.70
N THR A 254 -22.74 -9.78 17.42
CA THR A 254 -23.62 -9.19 18.44
C THR A 254 -23.73 -7.69 18.20
N SER A 255 -24.95 -7.16 18.15
CA SER A 255 -25.17 -5.71 18.04
C SER A 255 -24.90 -5.02 19.37
N LEU A 256 -24.14 -3.93 19.33
CA LEU A 256 -23.83 -3.07 20.46
C LEU A 256 -24.65 -1.78 20.41
N SER A 257 -25.08 -1.31 21.57
CA SER A 257 -25.89 -0.10 21.68
C SER A 257 -25.08 1.16 21.34
N PRO A 258 -25.75 2.27 20.97
CA PRO A 258 -25.08 3.56 20.87
C PRO A 258 -24.38 3.98 22.16
N ASN A 259 -23.32 4.78 22.02
CA ASN A 259 -22.49 5.26 23.13
C ASN A 259 -21.77 4.14 23.90
N THR A 260 -21.59 2.97 23.26
CA THR A 260 -20.73 1.91 23.82
C THR A 260 -19.29 2.41 23.87
N ASN A 261 -18.60 2.12 24.98
CA ASN A 261 -17.19 2.43 25.15
C ASN A 261 -16.34 1.30 24.60
N PHE A 262 -15.19 1.65 24.01
CA PHE A 262 -14.24 0.72 23.44
C PHE A 262 -12.84 0.95 23.99
N ALA A 263 -12.06 -0.12 24.02
CA ALA A 263 -10.64 -0.11 24.34
C ALA A 263 -9.82 -0.52 23.11
N VAL A 264 -8.77 0.26 22.81
CA VAL A 264 -7.74 -0.12 21.83
C VAL A 264 -6.75 -1.02 22.55
N ILE A 265 -6.80 -2.32 22.25
CA ILE A 265 -5.99 -3.34 22.94
C ILE A 265 -4.72 -3.73 22.18
N ALA A 266 -4.62 -3.40 20.89
CA ALA A 266 -3.39 -3.55 20.11
C ALA A 266 -2.88 -2.17 19.62
N PRO A 267 -2.34 -1.31 20.49
CA PRO A 267 -1.88 0.05 20.12
C PRO A 267 -0.64 0.06 19.21
N GLY A 268 0.04 -1.07 19.02
CA GLY A 268 1.14 -1.23 18.06
C GLY A 268 0.70 -1.68 16.67
N ASP A 269 -0.59 -2.01 16.49
CA ASP A 269 -1.14 -2.41 15.21
C ASP A 269 -1.30 -1.21 14.26
N MET A 270 -1.15 -1.43 12.96
CA MET A 270 -1.26 -0.35 11.96
C MET A 270 -2.66 0.28 11.92
N LEU A 271 -3.70 -0.45 12.28
CA LEU A 271 -5.07 0.08 12.34
C LEU A 271 -5.28 1.05 13.50
N SER A 272 -4.50 0.94 14.58
CA SER A 272 -4.66 1.78 15.78
C SER A 272 -3.79 3.03 15.81
N ARG A 273 -3.05 3.31 14.73
CA ARG A 273 -2.18 4.48 14.64
C ARG A 273 -2.97 5.77 14.86
N ASP A 274 -2.41 6.67 15.67
CA ASP A 274 -2.99 7.99 15.98
C ASP A 274 -4.35 7.93 16.71
N MET A 275 -4.69 6.79 17.31
CA MET A 275 -5.91 6.64 18.12
C MET A 275 -5.65 6.84 19.62
N THR A 276 -6.68 7.29 20.33
CA THR A 276 -6.71 7.26 21.79
C THR A 276 -6.88 5.83 22.30
N ARG A 277 -6.41 5.54 23.51
CA ARG A 277 -6.54 4.19 24.12
C ARG A 277 -7.99 3.75 24.33
N THR A 278 -8.92 4.70 24.45
CA THR A 278 -10.35 4.46 24.57
C THR A 278 -11.14 5.49 23.78
N TYR A 279 -12.34 5.11 23.34
CA TYR A 279 -13.30 5.98 22.67
C TYR A 279 -14.71 5.41 22.79
N SER A 280 -15.73 6.09 22.27
CA SER A 280 -17.11 5.59 22.24
C SER A 280 -17.75 5.76 20.86
N SER A 281 -18.80 4.99 20.58
CA SER A 281 -19.49 5.03 19.29
C SER A 281 -20.36 6.27 19.04
N LEU A 282 -20.33 7.30 19.91
CA LEU A 282 -21.09 8.57 19.81
C LEU A 282 -22.40 8.50 19.00
N ASN A 283 -23.49 8.07 19.62
CA ASN A 283 -24.82 7.93 19.00
C ASN A 283 -24.91 6.96 17.79
N SER A 284 -23.82 6.34 17.36
CA SER A 284 -23.80 5.28 16.34
C SER A 284 -23.84 3.91 17.02
N ARG A 285 -24.45 2.92 16.36
CA ARG A 285 -24.33 1.52 16.79
C ARG A 285 -22.95 0.97 16.44
N SER A 286 -22.66 -0.21 16.95
CA SER A 286 -21.53 -1.01 16.51
C SER A 286 -21.92 -2.48 16.59
N ALA A 287 -21.06 -3.35 16.14
CA ALA A 287 -21.15 -4.78 16.32
C ALA A 287 -19.85 -5.29 16.92
N SER A 288 -19.98 -6.37 17.66
CA SER A 288 -18.85 -7.19 18.09
C SER A 288 -18.94 -8.58 17.47
N PHE A 289 -17.80 -9.25 17.45
CA PHE A 289 -17.61 -10.53 16.79
C PHE A 289 -16.99 -11.52 17.76
N THR A 290 -17.54 -12.72 17.76
CA THR A 290 -16.94 -13.89 18.39
C THR A 290 -16.25 -14.69 17.30
N LEU A 291 -14.95 -14.93 17.45
CA LEU A 291 -14.16 -15.70 16.49
C LEU A 291 -14.28 -17.21 16.74
N GLU A 292 -14.24 -18.00 15.67
CA GLU A 292 -14.07 -19.46 15.75
C GLU A 292 -12.58 -19.81 15.86
N LYS A 293 -12.23 -20.71 16.79
CA LYS A 293 -10.87 -21.24 16.92
C LYS A 293 -10.62 -22.32 15.85
N LYS A 294 -10.46 -21.93 14.58
CA LYS A 294 -10.16 -22.91 13.51
C LYS A 294 -9.16 -22.45 12.46
N SER A 295 -9.33 -21.27 11.87
CA SER A 295 -8.46 -20.79 10.78
C SER A 295 -7.74 -19.49 11.14
N HIS A 296 -6.51 -19.31 10.62
CA HIS A 296 -5.75 -18.05 10.67
C HIS A 296 -5.50 -17.46 12.07
N ALA A 297 -5.56 -18.26 13.13
CA ALA A 297 -5.49 -17.76 14.50
C ALA A 297 -4.18 -17.01 14.82
N ASP A 298 -3.09 -17.37 14.16
CA ASP A 298 -1.77 -16.73 14.24
C ASP A 298 -1.67 -15.42 13.41
N GLN A 299 -2.61 -15.20 12.50
CA GLN A 299 -2.68 -14.05 11.60
C GLN A 299 -3.65 -12.96 12.09
N LEU A 300 -4.44 -13.25 13.13
CA LEU A 300 -5.52 -12.40 13.61
C LEU A 300 -5.13 -11.60 14.85
N VAL A 301 -5.42 -10.31 14.82
CA VAL A 301 -5.25 -9.38 15.93
C VAL A 301 -6.58 -8.68 16.19
N THR A 302 -7.10 -8.81 17.40
CA THR A 302 -8.16 -7.91 17.87
C THR A 302 -7.53 -6.57 18.20
N VAL A 303 -7.90 -5.54 17.46
CA VAL A 303 -7.35 -4.19 17.62
C VAL A 303 -8.15 -3.39 18.63
N VAL A 304 -9.48 -3.54 18.57
CA VAL A 304 -10.43 -2.86 19.43
C VAL A 304 -11.40 -3.87 20.01
N GLU A 305 -11.69 -3.75 21.31
CA GLU A 305 -12.73 -4.54 21.99
C GLU A 305 -13.76 -3.68 22.73
N GLU A 306 -14.93 -4.28 22.96
CA GLU A 306 -15.85 -3.83 24.01
C GLU A 306 -15.37 -4.41 25.36
N PRO A 307 -14.98 -3.57 26.33
CA PRO A 307 -14.21 -4.01 27.49
C PRO A 307 -15.04 -4.76 28.54
N LYS A 308 -16.38 -4.69 28.54
CA LYS A 308 -17.19 -5.41 29.53
C LYS A 308 -17.34 -6.89 29.19
N ALA A 309 -17.52 -7.19 27.91
CA ALA A 309 -17.73 -8.54 27.40
C ALA A 309 -16.47 -9.13 26.73
N HIS A 310 -15.39 -8.34 26.61
CA HIS A 310 -14.16 -8.70 25.90
C HIS A 310 -14.43 -9.21 24.48
N GLN A 311 -15.37 -8.57 23.79
CA GLN A 311 -15.75 -8.95 22.44
C GLN A 311 -15.03 -8.07 21.42
N SER A 312 -14.53 -8.70 20.35
CA SER A 312 -13.77 -8.02 19.31
C SER A 312 -14.67 -7.12 18.48
N VAL A 313 -14.30 -5.85 18.31
CA VAL A 313 -15.06 -4.87 17.52
C VAL A 313 -14.33 -4.52 16.23
N VAL A 314 -12.99 -4.44 16.29
CA VAL A 314 -12.14 -4.31 15.12
C VAL A 314 -11.10 -5.41 15.10
N ILE A 315 -11.01 -6.09 13.97
CA ILE A 315 -10.14 -7.25 13.77
C ILE A 315 -9.28 -6.98 12.54
N HIS A 316 -7.97 -7.18 12.72
CA HIS A 316 -7.00 -7.11 11.65
C HIS A 316 -6.46 -8.52 11.39
N ARG A 317 -6.44 -8.93 10.12
CA ARG A 317 -5.73 -10.12 9.66
C ARG A 317 -4.58 -9.72 8.76
N VAL A 318 -3.39 -10.25 9.01
CA VAL A 318 -2.24 -10.10 8.12
C VAL A 318 -2.03 -11.42 7.37
N VAL A 319 -2.11 -11.37 6.04
CA VAL A 319 -1.97 -12.54 5.17
C VAL A 319 -0.55 -12.55 4.61
N PRO A 320 0.31 -13.49 4.99
CA PRO A 320 1.65 -13.59 4.42
C PRO A 320 1.57 -13.77 2.89
N PRO A 321 2.51 -13.19 2.14
CA PRO A 321 2.58 -13.44 0.71
C PRO A 321 2.81 -14.93 0.44
N SER A 322 2.25 -15.44 -0.67
CA SER A 322 2.63 -16.78 -1.14
C SER A 322 4.12 -16.80 -1.49
N HIS A 323 4.87 -17.82 -1.08
CA HIS A 323 6.26 -17.99 -1.53
C HIS A 323 6.29 -18.29 -3.04
#